data_AF-A0A739D6D2-F1
#
_entry.id   AF-A0A739D6D2-F1
#
_cell.length_a   1.000
_cell.length_b   1.000
_cell.length_c   1.000
_cell.angle_alpha   90.00
_cell.angle_beta   90.00
_cell.angle_gamma   90.00
#
_symmetry.space_group_name_H-M   'P 1'
#
loop_
_entity.id
_entity.type
_entity.pdbx_description
1 polymer ?
#
loop_
_entity_poly.entity_id
_entity_poly.type
_entity_poly.pdbx_seq_one_letter_code
_entity_poly.pdbx_strand_id
1 'polypeptide(L)'
;MNSTLSLKERKATFAELKAEYLFIAIPFLLLISIKIYISTWQEIITSPDWSLASCLIFGQITSKVSKAVACSNTKTSEHFFGWYTAKCFLLVVISIAAYFGMLA
;
A
#
# COMPACT_ATOMS: atom_id res chain seq x y z
N MET A 1 16.62 -23.02 10.10
CA MET A 1 15.58 -23.28 9.08
C MET A 1 16.00 -22.53 7.82
N ASN A 2 16.65 -23.20 6.87
CA ASN A 2 17.08 -22.58 5.62
C ASN A 2 15.98 -22.76 4.57
N SER A 3 15.02 -21.84 4.52
CA SER A 3 14.08 -21.75 3.39
C SER A 3 14.77 -21.06 2.22
N THR A 4 15.68 -21.76 1.55
CA THR A 4 16.23 -21.31 0.27
C THR A 4 15.13 -21.44 -0.78
N LEU A 5 14.42 -20.34 -1.05
CA LEU A 5 13.48 -20.23 -2.16
C LEU A 5 14.12 -20.74 -3.45
N SER A 6 13.40 -21.56 -4.22
CA SER A 6 13.88 -22.01 -5.53
C SER A 6 14.06 -20.80 -6.47
N LEU A 7 14.94 -20.94 -7.48
CA LEU A 7 15.17 -19.87 -8.46
C LEU A 7 13.89 -19.41 -9.16
N LYS A 8 12.93 -20.32 -9.37
CA LYS A 8 11.63 -20.02 -9.99
C LYS A 8 10.76 -19.18 -9.08
N GLU A 9 10.65 -19.56 -7.80
CA GLU A 9 9.87 -18.81 -6.80
C GLU A 9 10.47 -17.42 -6.57
N ARG A 10 11.80 -17.30 -6.47
CA ARG A 10 12.47 -15.98 -6.34
C ARG A 10 12.15 -15.06 -7.52
N LYS A 11 12.17 -15.59 -8.75
CA LYS A 11 11.80 -14.82 -9.95
C LYS A 11 10.32 -14.41 -9.93
N ALA A 12 9.42 -15.30 -9.52
CA ALA A 12 8.01 -15.01 -9.40
C ALA A 12 7.73 -13.91 -8.36
N THR A 13 8.29 -14.04 -7.14
CA THR A 13 8.17 -13.03 -6.09
C THR A 13 8.75 -11.68 -6.53
N PHE A 14 9.89 -11.67 -7.22
CA PHE A 14 10.47 -10.42 -7.73
C PHE A 14 9.59 -9.76 -8.80
N ALA A 15 8.99 -10.54 -9.69
CA ALA A 15 8.07 -10.03 -10.70
C ALA A 15 6.80 -9.47 -10.07
N GLU A 16 6.24 -10.15 -9.07
CA GLU A 16 5.09 -9.69 -8.28
C GLU A 16 5.40 -8.36 -7.59
N LEU A 17 6.51 -8.27 -6.84
CA LEU A 17 6.95 -7.03 -6.19
C LEU A 17 7.13 -5.89 -7.20
N LYS A 18 7.79 -6.15 -8.34
CA LYS A 18 7.98 -5.13 -9.39
C LYS A 18 6.63 -4.63 -9.93
N ALA A 19 5.67 -5.52 -10.16
CA ALA A 19 4.34 -5.15 -10.63
C ALA A 19 3.62 -4.27 -9.60
N GLU A 20 3.76 -4.55 -8.30
CA GLU A 20 3.20 -3.73 -7.23
C GLU A 20 3.82 -2.34 -7.16
N TYR A 21 5.15 -2.26 -7.23
CA TYR A 21 5.84 -0.99 -7.29
C TYR A 21 5.40 -0.16 -8.49
N LEU A 22 5.24 -0.79 -9.66
CA LEU A 22 4.73 -0.09 -10.85
C LEU A 22 3.28 0.35 -10.67
N PHE A 23 2.42 -0.47 -10.06
CA PHE A 23 1.03 -0.13 -9.78
C PHE A 23 0.90 1.11 -8.90
N ILE A 24 1.80 1.30 -7.93
CA ILE A 24 1.83 2.50 -7.08
C ILE A 24 2.55 3.66 -7.80
N ALA A 25 3.69 3.41 -8.43
CA ALA A 25 4.53 4.45 -9.02
C ALA A 25 3.88 5.13 -10.23
N ILE A 26 3.19 4.38 -11.10
CA ILE A 26 2.59 4.93 -12.33
C ILE A 26 1.55 6.02 -12.02
N PRO A 27 0.54 5.79 -11.15
CA PRO A 27 -0.40 6.84 -10.75
C PRO A 27 0.28 8.02 -10.07
N PHE A 28 1.29 7.79 -9.22
CA PHE A 28 2.02 8.85 -8.53
C PHE A 28 2.77 9.75 -9.50
N LEU A 29 3.50 9.15 -10.45
CA LEU A 29 4.22 9.89 -11.48
C LEU A 29 3.25 10.70 -12.34
N LEU A 30 2.11 10.10 -12.74
CA LEU A 30 1.07 10.80 -13.50
C LEU A 30 0.52 12.00 -12.74
N LEU A 31 0.17 11.84 -11.46
CA LEU A 31 -0.38 12.92 -10.62
C LEU A 31 0.63 14.06 -10.46
N ILE A 32 1.89 13.74 -10.17
CA ILE A 32 2.96 14.73 -10.07
C ILE A 32 3.14 15.45 -11.40
N SER A 33 3.20 14.74 -12.52
CA SER A 33 3.37 15.35 -13.85
C SER A 33 2.20 16.26 -14.22
N ILE A 34 0.95 15.85 -13.98
CA ILE A 34 -0.24 16.66 -14.22
C ILE A 34 -0.20 17.92 -13.36
N LYS A 35 0.12 17.80 -12.07
CA LYS A 35 0.13 18.96 -11.17
C LYS A 35 1.29 19.92 -11.48
N ILE A 36 2.45 19.45 -11.91
CA ILE A 36 3.53 20.31 -12.43
C ILE A 36 3.06 21.07 -13.68
N TYR A 37 2.25 20.44 -14.53
CA TYR A 37 1.78 21.03 -15.77
C TYR A 37 0.67 22.09 -15.57
N ILE A 38 -0.23 21.90 -14.61
CA ILE A 38 -1.46 22.71 -14.48
C ILE A 38 -1.47 23.62 -13.25
N SER A 39 -0.68 23.31 -12.21
CA SER A 39 -0.82 23.90 -10.87
C SER A 39 0.51 24.42 -10.31
N THR A 40 0.43 25.16 -9.19
CA THR A 40 1.62 25.49 -8.40
C THR A 40 2.15 24.25 -7.67
N TRP A 41 3.48 24.19 -7.45
CA TRP A 41 4.11 23.03 -6.80
C TRP A 41 3.58 22.76 -5.38
N GLN A 42 3.05 23.78 -4.69
CA GLN A 42 2.44 23.64 -3.37
C GLN A 42 1.17 22.76 -3.43
N GLU A 43 0.36 22.90 -4.48
CA GLU A 43 -0.85 22.10 -4.70
C GLU A 43 -0.55 20.62 -4.98
N ILE A 44 0.71 20.28 -5.32
CA ILE A 44 1.14 18.87 -5.38
C ILE A 44 1.08 18.31 -3.97
N ILE A 45 1.70 18.98 -3.00
CA ILE A 45 1.87 18.48 -1.62
C ILE A 45 0.55 18.50 -0.86
N THR A 46 -0.30 19.49 -1.12
CA THR A 46 -1.60 19.63 -0.47
C THR A 46 -2.74 18.93 -1.21
N SER A 47 -2.44 18.10 -2.23
CA SER A 47 -3.49 17.38 -2.97
C SER A 47 -4.14 16.29 -2.10
N PRO A 48 -5.48 16.17 -2.09
CA PRO A 48 -6.16 15.07 -1.40
C PRO A 48 -5.78 13.69 -1.98
N ASP A 49 -5.19 13.64 -3.18
CA ASP A 49 -4.75 12.39 -3.82
C ASP A 49 -3.78 11.57 -2.96
N TRP A 50 -2.97 12.20 -2.09
CA TRP A 50 -2.09 11.49 -1.16
C TRP A 50 -2.88 10.67 -0.15
N SER A 51 -3.95 11.25 0.40
CA SER A 51 -4.85 10.58 1.33
C SER A 51 -5.54 9.41 0.66
N LEU A 52 -6.00 9.57 -0.59
CA LEU A 52 -6.60 8.48 -1.37
C LEU A 52 -5.58 7.37 -1.66
N ALA A 53 -4.37 7.73 -2.09
CA ALA A 53 -3.29 6.78 -2.35
C ALA A 53 -2.91 5.98 -1.10
N SER A 54 -2.74 6.64 0.05
CA SER A 54 -2.47 5.98 1.33
C SER A 54 -3.58 5.00 1.70
N CYS A 55 -4.86 5.38 1.55
CA CYS A 55 -6.00 4.49 1.78
C CYS A 55 -5.91 3.20 0.94
N LEU A 56 -5.62 3.33 -0.36
CA LEU A 56 -5.48 2.18 -1.26
C LEU A 56 -4.29 1.29 -0.87
N ILE A 57 -3.14 1.88 -0.58
CA ILE A 57 -1.92 1.14 -0.19
C ILE A 57 -2.15 0.35 1.09
N PHE A 58 -2.71 0.97 2.14
CA PHE A 58 -2.98 0.29 3.40
C PHE A 58 -4.01 -0.83 3.24
N GLY A 59 -5.07 -0.62 2.45
CA GLY A 59 -6.05 -1.66 2.15
C GLY A 59 -5.43 -2.86 1.41
N GLN A 60 -4.61 -2.60 0.40
CA GLN A 60 -3.95 -3.64 -0.39
C GLN A 60 -2.95 -4.46 0.43
N ILE A 61 -2.09 -3.79 1.20
CA ILE A 61 -1.10 -4.45 2.05
C ILE A 61 -1.80 -5.33 3.10
N THR A 62 -2.85 -4.83 3.74
CA THR A 62 -3.65 -5.60 4.72
C THR A 62 -4.21 -6.87 4.11
N SER A 63 -4.81 -6.78 2.92
CA SER A 63 -5.34 -7.95 2.21
C SER A 63 -4.23 -8.96 1.88
N LYS A 64 -3.07 -8.51 1.41
CA LYS A 64 -1.97 -9.41 1.04
C LYS A 64 -1.36 -10.11 2.23
N VAL A 65 -1.10 -9.38 3.32
CA VAL A 65 -0.58 -9.99 4.55
C VAL A 65 -1.61 -10.98 5.12
N SER A 66 -2.90 -10.66 5.08
CA SER A 66 -3.96 -11.58 5.51
C SER A 66 -3.96 -12.87 4.69
N LYS A 67 -3.86 -12.77 3.36
CA LYS A 67 -3.75 -13.94 2.46
C LYS A 67 -2.47 -14.73 2.71
N ALA A 68 -1.33 -14.05 2.88
CA ALA A 68 -0.06 -14.69 3.15
C ALA A 68 -0.09 -15.47 4.47
N VAL A 69 -0.65 -14.88 5.53
CA VAL A 69 -0.83 -15.56 6.82
C VAL A 69 -1.76 -16.76 6.68
N ALA A 70 -2.91 -16.61 6.00
CA ALA A 70 -3.86 -17.69 5.78
C ALA A 70 -3.29 -18.86 4.95
N CYS A 71 -2.44 -18.57 3.97
CA CYS A 71 -1.78 -19.58 3.14
C CYS A 71 -0.47 -20.10 3.76
N SER A 72 0.03 -19.48 4.83
CA SER A 72 1.26 -19.90 5.48
C SER A 72 0.99 -21.09 6.41
N ASN A 73 1.83 -22.13 6.33
CA ASN A 73 1.85 -23.22 7.31
C ASN A 73 2.60 -22.83 8.61
N THR A 74 2.87 -21.54 8.81
CA THR A 74 3.57 -21.03 9.98
C THR A 74 2.60 -20.74 11.12
N LYS A 75 2.99 -21.08 12.35
CA LYS A 75 2.26 -20.69 13.57
C LYS A 75 2.36 -19.17 13.76
N THR A 76 1.46 -18.42 13.13
CA THR A 76 1.32 -16.98 13.33
C THR A 76 0.50 -16.72 14.59
N SER A 77 0.96 -15.82 15.44
CA SER A 77 0.19 -15.41 16.62
C SER A 77 -1.01 -14.56 16.20
N GLU A 78 -2.21 -15.01 16.56
CA GLU A 78 -3.46 -14.30 16.29
C GLU A 78 -3.48 -12.90 16.91
N HIS A 79 -2.92 -12.75 18.11
CA HIS A 79 -2.87 -11.45 18.79
C HIS A 79 -2.02 -10.42 18.01
N PHE A 80 -0.82 -10.80 17.58
CA PHE A 80 0.05 -9.89 16.83
C PHE A 80 -0.51 -9.59 15.43
N PHE A 81 -1.11 -10.57 14.76
CA PHE A 81 -1.75 -10.38 13.46
C PHE A 81 -3.02 -9.50 13.56
N GLY A 82 -3.84 -9.70 14.59
CA GLY A 82 -5.00 -8.86 14.88
C GLY A 82 -4.61 -7.41 15.16
N TRP A 83 -3.56 -7.20 15.98
CA TRP A 83 -3.01 -5.87 16.25
C TRP A 83 -2.48 -5.17 14.98
N TYR A 84 -1.75 -5.90 14.14
CA TYR A 84 -1.29 -5.40 12.84
C TYR A 84 -2.46 -4.96 11.96
N THR A 85 -3.46 -5.83 11.80
CA THR A 85 -4.65 -5.58 10.97
C THR A 85 -5.43 -4.37 11.48
N ALA A 86 -5.61 -4.25 12.80
CA ALA A 86 -6.27 -3.11 13.43
C ALA A 86 -5.54 -1.79 13.17
N LYS A 87 -4.20 -1.78 13.24
CA LYS A 87 -3.40 -0.60 12.88
C LYS A 87 -3.57 -0.19 11.43
N CYS A 88 -3.52 -1.13 10.50
CA CYS A 88 -3.71 -0.82 9.08
C CYS A 88 -5.13 -0.30 8.81
N PHE A 89 -6.15 -0.88 9.44
CA PHE A 89 -7.52 -0.38 9.34
C PHE A 89 -7.66 1.04 9.91
N LEU A 90 -7.07 1.33 11.06
CA LEU A 90 -7.05 2.67 11.62
C LEU A 90 -6.40 3.68 10.66
N LEU A 91 -5.29 3.31 10.02
CA LEU A 91 -4.63 4.16 9.02
C LEU A 91 -5.51 4.40 7.79
N VAL A 92 -6.26 3.38 7.33
CA VAL A 92 -7.27 3.56 6.27
C VAL A 92 -8.32 4.60 6.68
N VAL A 93 -8.87 4.48 7.89
CA VAL A 93 -9.88 5.43 8.41
C VAL A 93 -9.30 6.85 8.49
N ILE A 94 -8.07 7.01 9.00
CA ILE A 94 -7.38 8.30 9.06
C ILE A 94 -7.17 8.87 7.65
N SER A 95 -6.74 8.06 6.69
CA SER A 95 -6.57 8.48 5.30
C SER A 95 -7.89 8.94 4.68
N ILE A 96 -9.00 8.24 4.94
CA ILE A 96 -10.33 8.65 4.46
C ILE A 96 -10.75 9.99 5.12
N ALA A 97 -10.57 10.12 6.43
CA ALA A 97 -10.90 11.36 7.14
C ALA A 97 -10.06 12.55 6.64
N ALA A 98 -8.77 12.35 6.41
CA ALA A 98 -7.88 13.35 5.84
C ALA A 98 -8.29 13.73 4.41
N TYR A 99 -8.69 12.76 3.58
CA TYR A 99 -9.20 13.02 2.23
C TYR A 99 -10.40 13.98 2.26
N PHE A 100 -11.42 13.67 3.07
CA PHE A 100 -12.58 14.55 3.20
C PHE A 100 -12.24 15.90 3.84
N GLY A 101 -11.34 15.92 4.84
CA GLY A 101 -10.88 17.16 5.47
C GLY A 101 -10.10 18.08 4.55
N MET A 102 -9.48 17.56 3.48
CA MET A 102 -8.79 18.35 2.46
C MET A 102 -9.71 18.83 1.33
N LEU A 103 -10.91 18.25 1.20
CA LEU A 103 -11.93 18.65 0.23
C LEU A 103 -12.92 19.68 0.77
N ALA A 104 -13.07 19.77 2.09
CA ALA A 104 -13.95 20.71 2.80
C ALA A 104 -13.30 22.10 2.93
#